data_AF-B0PHA9-F1
#
_entry.id   AF-B0PHA9-F1
#
_cell.length_a   1.000
_cell.length_b   1.000
_cell.length_c   1.000
_cell.angle_alpha   90.00
_cell.angle_beta   90.00
_cell.angle_gamma   90.00
#
_symmetry.space_group_name_H-M   'P 1'
#
loop_
_entity.id
_entity.type
_entity.pdbx_description
1 polymer ?
#
loop_
_entity_poly.entity_id
_entity_poly.type
_entity_poly.pdbx_seq_one_letter_code
_entity_poly.pdbx_strand_id
1 'polypeptide(L)'
;MDLIDYFDRQLLGYLRAHPDMLFRDAARALGAHTMAVDHRIQKLMSLGFLSMERQGTFRLTDRALTICTSFSTPIDEAPISSEFSWTDLYIPLNLTLE
;
A
#
# COMPACT_ATOMS: atom_id res chain seq x y z
N MET A 1 -0.57 14.70 -12.24
CA MET A 1 -1.01 13.32 -11.94
C MET A 1 -0.19 12.85 -10.76
N ASP A 2 -0.83 12.61 -9.61
CA ASP A 2 -0.13 12.03 -8.46
C ASP A 2 0.27 10.59 -8.80
N LEU A 3 1.56 10.26 -8.66
CA LEU A 3 2.09 8.91 -8.93
C LEU A 3 1.57 7.84 -7.96
N ILE A 4 1.02 8.30 -6.83
CA ILE A 4 0.47 7.49 -5.74
C ILE A 4 -0.98 7.93 -5.47
N ASP A 5 -1.86 6.96 -5.23
CA ASP A 5 -3.24 7.23 -4.86
C ASP A 5 -3.45 7.27 -3.34
N TYR A 6 -4.70 7.45 -2.92
CA TYR A 6 -5.07 7.52 -1.51
C TYR A 6 -4.72 6.24 -0.74
N PHE A 7 -4.92 5.07 -1.36
CA PHE A 7 -4.59 3.79 -0.76
C PHE A 7 -3.09 3.61 -0.59
N ASP A 8 -2.29 4.00 -1.61
CA ASP A 8 -0.84 4.00 -1.54
C ASP A 8 -0.34 4.84 -0.33
N ARG A 9 -0.99 5.99 -0.05
CA ARG A 9 -0.68 6.83 1.11
C ARG A 9 -1.02 6.16 2.44
N GLN A 10 -2.20 5.54 2.56
CA GLN A 10 -2.58 4.81 3.76
C GLN A 10 -1.63 3.64 4.04
N LEU A 11 -1.25 2.90 3.00
CA LEU A 11 -0.31 1.80 3.11
C LEU A 11 1.08 2.26 3.57
N LEU A 12 1.61 3.34 3.00
CA LEU A 12 2.88 3.93 3.44
C LEU A 12 2.80 4.45 4.88
N GLY A 13 1.68 5.05 5.27
CA GLY A 13 1.44 5.51 6.65
C GLY A 13 1.43 4.34 7.65
N TYR A 14 0.76 3.24 7.29
CA TYR A 14 0.72 2.05 8.13
C TYR A 14 2.10 1.39 8.29
N LEU A 15 2.84 1.21 7.19
CA LEU A 15 4.20 0.65 7.22
C LEU A 15 5.17 1.54 8.00
N ARG A 16 4.96 2.86 7.99
CA ARG A 16 5.73 3.80 8.82
C ARG A 16 5.44 3.62 10.31
N ALA A 17 4.18 3.45 10.68
CA ALA A 17 3.78 3.25 12.07
C ALA A 17 4.21 1.86 12.59
N HIS A 18 4.33 0.88 11.70
CA HIS A 18 4.63 -0.51 12.02
C HIS A 18 5.77 -1.07 11.13
N PRO A 19 7.03 -0.65 11.33
CA PRO A 19 8.17 -1.03 10.47
C PRO A 19 8.49 -2.52 10.51
N ASP A 20 8.12 -3.21 11.60
CA ASP A 20 8.40 -4.64 11.80
C ASP A 20 7.25 -5.54 11.32
N MET A 21 6.14 -4.97 10.84
CA MET A 21 4.98 -5.75 10.40
C MET A 21 5.10 -6.23 8.95
N LEU A 22 4.55 -7.42 8.70
CA LEU A 22 4.46 -7.98 7.37
C LEU A 22 3.31 -7.32 6.59
N PHE A 23 3.43 -7.28 5.26
CA PHE A 23 2.39 -6.70 4.41
C PHE A 23 1.01 -7.36 4.56
N ARG A 24 0.98 -8.65 4.95
CA ARG A 24 -0.27 -9.37 5.22
C ARG A 24 -1.03 -8.74 6.39
N ASP A 25 -0.32 -8.26 7.41
CA ASP A 25 -0.92 -7.59 8.56
C ASP A 25 -1.43 -6.20 8.17
N ALA A 26 -0.68 -5.49 7.30
CA ALA A 26 -1.15 -4.24 6.69
C ALA A 26 -2.42 -4.44 5.85
N ALA A 27 -2.51 -5.51 5.06
CA ALA A 27 -3.72 -5.84 4.31
C ALA A 27 -4.92 -6.07 5.23
N ARG A 28 -4.72 -6.78 6.33
CA ARG A 28 -5.77 -7.03 7.33
C ARG A 28 -6.21 -5.74 8.03
N ALA A 29 -5.25 -4.89 8.41
CA ALA A 29 -5.55 -3.63 9.09
C ALA A 29 -6.27 -2.61 8.18
N LEU A 30 -5.92 -2.60 6.90
CA LEU A 30 -6.54 -1.72 5.89
C LEU A 30 -7.82 -2.31 5.28
N GLY A 31 -8.25 -3.50 5.70
CA GLY A 31 -9.43 -4.18 5.14
C GLY A 31 -9.31 -4.51 3.65
N ALA A 32 -8.09 -4.72 3.15
CA ALA A 32 -7.79 -4.94 1.74
C ALA A 32 -7.40 -6.39 1.44
N HIS A 33 -7.61 -6.83 0.20
CA HIS A 33 -7.12 -8.14 -0.23
C HIS A 33 -5.59 -8.16 -0.30
N THR A 34 -4.99 -9.25 0.19
CA THR A 34 -3.53 -9.43 0.23
C THR A 34 -2.89 -9.30 -1.15
N MET A 35 -3.53 -9.80 -2.20
CA MET A 35 -3.04 -9.67 -3.59
C MET A 35 -3.04 -8.21 -4.07
N ALA A 36 -4.06 -7.44 -3.70
CA ALA A 36 -4.11 -6.03 -4.04
C ALA A 36 -3.00 -5.26 -3.34
N VAL A 37 -2.75 -5.56 -2.06
CA VAL A 37 -1.64 -4.97 -1.30
C VAL A 37 -0.28 -5.37 -1.88
N ASP A 38 -0.12 -6.62 -2.31
CA ASP A 38 1.12 -7.08 -2.94
C ASP A 38 1.43 -6.30 -4.23
N HIS A 39 0.47 -6.17 -5.14
CA HIS A 39 0.63 -5.34 -6.34
C HIS A 39 0.99 -3.89 -6.02
N ARG A 40 0.41 -3.35 -4.95
CA ARG A 40 0.66 -1.97 -4.49
C ARG A 40 2.07 -1.81 -3.92
N ILE A 41 2.54 -2.79 -3.17
CA ILE A 41 3.92 -2.83 -2.67
C ILE A 41 4.89 -2.91 -3.83
N GLN A 42 4.66 -3.79 -4.80
CA GLN A 42 5.51 -3.90 -5.99
C GLN A 42 5.58 -2.58 -6.76
N LYS A 43 4.44 -1.90 -6.94
CA LYS A 43 4.38 -0.55 -7.53
C LYS A 43 5.19 0.46 -6.70
N LEU A 44 5.02 0.48 -5.38
CA LEU A 44 5.74 1.42 -4.50
C LEU A 44 7.24 1.14 -4.46
N MET A 45 7.66 -0.13 -4.58
CA MET A 45 9.06 -0.51 -4.73
C MET A 45 9.63 -0.06 -6.07
N SER A 46 8.90 -0.25 -7.17
CA SER A 46 9.36 0.19 -8.51
C SER A 46 9.49 1.71 -8.62
N LEU A 47 8.66 2.45 -7.88
CA LEU A 47 8.75 3.91 -7.75
C LEU A 47 9.85 4.39 -6.78
N GLY A 48 10.50 3.46 -6.06
CA GLY A 48 11.56 3.75 -5.10
C GLY A 48 11.06 4.32 -3.76
N PHE A 49 9.80 4.07 -3.40
CA PHE A 49 9.23 4.46 -2.10
C PHE A 49 9.44 3.41 -1.01
N LEU A 50 9.53 2.15 -1.39
CA LEU A 50 9.76 1.03 -0.49
C LEU A 50 11.00 0.24 -0.91
N SER A 51 11.74 -0.27 0.06
CA SER A 51 12.76 -1.28 -0.12
C SER A 51 12.42 -2.48 0.74
N MET A 52 12.47 -3.68 0.16
CA MET A 52 12.32 -4.92 0.91
C MET A 52 13.66 -5.30 1.54
N GLU A 53 13.66 -5.58 2.84
CA GLU A 53 14.83 -6.14 3.53
C GLU A 53 14.81 -7.68 3.48
N ARG A 54 15.94 -8.29 3.84
CA ARG A 54 16.18 -9.75 3.70
C ARG A 54 15.20 -10.64 4.48
N GLN A 55 14.39 -10.08 5.38
CA GLN A 55 13.42 -10.81 6.20
C GLN A 55 11.96 -10.57 5.77
N GLY A 56 11.72 -9.87 4.66
CA GLY A 56 10.37 -9.53 4.22
C GLY A 56 9.72 -8.38 4.97
N THR A 57 10.49 -7.67 5.80
CA THR A 57 10.17 -6.35 6.31
C THR A 57 10.39 -5.30 5.23
N PHE A 58 9.61 -4.23 5.26
CA PHE A 58 9.70 -3.14 4.30
C PHE A 58 10.21 -1.88 4.97
N ARG A 59 11.22 -1.27 4.36
CA ARG A 59 11.78 -0.01 4.81
C ARG A 59 11.35 1.11 3.86
N LEU A 60 10.77 2.16 4.43
CA LEU A 60 10.45 3.37 3.68
C LEU A 60 11.75 4.10 3.30
N THR A 61 11.81 4.61 2.07
CA THR A 61 12.90 5.50 1.64
C THR A 61 12.68 6.93 2.12
N ASP A 62 13.73 7.76 2.15
CA ASP A 62 13.61 9.19 2.51
C ASP A 62 12.59 9.93 1.62
N ARG A 63 12.43 9.48 0.37
CA ARG A 63 11.44 9.98 -0.57
C ARG A 63 10.01 9.67 -0.10
N ALA A 64 9.76 8.46 0.38
CA ALA A 64 8.47 8.08 0.94
C ALA A 64 8.19 8.83 2.25
N LEU A 65 9.19 9.01 3.11
CA LEU A 65 9.05 9.77 4.34
C LEU A 65 8.65 11.23 4.08
N THR A 66 9.27 11.86 3.08
CA THR A 66 8.94 13.24 2.66
C THR A 66 7.48 13.37 2.23
N ILE A 67 6.99 12.38 1.48
CA ILE A 67 5.59 12.29 1.04
C ILE A 67 4.66 12.05 2.24
N CYS A 68 5.02 11.14 3.15
CA CYS A 68 4.24 10.90 4.35
C CYS A 68 4.19 12.11 5.30
N THR A 69 5.19 13.00 5.27
CA THR A 69 5.19 14.24 6.07
C THR A 69 4.43 15.40 5.43
N SER A 70 4.29 15.43 4.11
CA SER A 70 3.48 16.45 3.42
C SER A 70 1.98 16.14 3.45
N PHE A 71 1.60 14.91 3.78
CA PHE A 71 0.23 14.57 4.15
C PHE A 71 0.07 14.68 5.66
N SER A 72 -0.52 15.79 6.11
CA SER A 72 -1.01 15.93 7.47
C SER A 72 -1.98 14.78 7.75
N THR A 73 -1.58 13.77 8.51
CA THR A 73 -2.50 12.76 9.03
C THR A 73 -3.35 13.43 10.10
N PRO A 74 -4.69 13.50 9.99
CA PRO A 74 -5.46 13.35 11.20
C PRO A 74 -5.24 11.91 11.65
N ILE A 75 -4.41 11.74 12.68
CA ILE A 75 -4.54 10.62 13.59
C ILE A 75 -5.85 10.89 14.31
N ASP A 76 -6.97 10.54 13.68
CA ASP A 76 -8.24 10.54 14.39
C ASP A 76 -9.07 9.36 13.92
N GLU A 77 -9.54 8.64 14.93
CA GLU A 77 -10.29 7.41 14.85
C GLU A 77 -11.57 7.62 14.03
N ALA A 78 -11.65 7.03 12.84
CA ALA A 78 -12.93 6.62 12.29
C ALA A 78 -12.72 5.45 11.33
N PRO A 79 -13.51 4.37 11.43
CA PRO A 79 -13.54 3.36 10.39
C PRO A 79 -14.06 4.06 9.14
N ILE A 80 -13.16 4.26 8.16
CA ILE A 80 -13.56 4.84 6.88
C ILE A 80 -14.33 3.74 6.16
N SER A 81 -15.64 3.70 6.42
CA SER A 81 -16.63 3.09 5.55
C SER A 81 -16.60 3.85 4.22
N SER A 82 -15.59 3.58 3.40
CA SER A 82 -15.60 3.88 1.99
C SER A 82 -15.89 2.57 1.30
N GLU A 83 -17.04 2.51 0.62
CA GLU A 83 -17.49 1.41 -0.22
C GLU A 83 -16.57 1.27 -1.45
N PHE A 84 -15.27 1.07 -1.24
CA PHE A 84 -14.34 0.70 -2.28
C PHE A 84 -14.39 -0.81 -2.43
N SER A 85 -15.31 -1.27 -3.28
CA SER A 85 -15.46 -2.68 -3.58
C SER A 85 -14.30 -3.15 -4.46
N TRP A 86 -13.43 -3.99 -3.89
CA TRP A 86 -12.36 -4.66 -4.64
C TRP A 86 -12.87 -5.68 -5.67
N THR A 87 -14.18 -5.94 -5.73
CA THR A 87 -14.78 -6.88 -6.69
C THR A 87 -14.68 -6.40 -8.14
N ASP A 88 -14.51 -5.11 -8.39
CA ASP A 88 -14.45 -4.56 -9.76
C ASP A 88 -13.05 -4.53 -10.37
N LEU A 89 -12.01 -4.95 -9.62
CA LEU A 89 -10.65 -5.06 -10.15
C LEU A 89 -10.32 -6.47 -10.69
N TYR A 90 -11.30 -7.16 -11.26
CA TYR A 90 -11.03 -8.36 -12.06
C TYR A 90 -10.56 -7.93 -13.44
N ILE A 91 -9.25 -7.83 -13.64
CA ILE A 91 -8.66 -7.79 -14.99
C ILE A 91 -8.64 -9.25 -15.46
N PRO A 92 -9.49 -9.68 -16.40
CA PRO A 92 -9.33 -11.01 -16.97
C PRO A 92 -7.99 -11.03 -17.71
N LEU A 93 -7.06 -11.84 -17.22
CA LEU A 93 -5.91 -12.29 -18.00
C LEU A 93 -6.46 -13.06 -19.21
N ASN A 94 -6.68 -12.37 -20.32
CA ASN A 94 -6.82 -13.00 -21.63
C ASN A 94 -5.45 -13.58 -22.00
N LEU A 95 -5.14 -14.73 -21.43
CA LEU A 95 -4.14 -15.66 -21.93
C LEU A 95 -4.75 -16.43 -23.11
N THR A 96 -5.05 -15.73 -24.21
CA THR A 96 -5.17 -16.41 -25.51
C THR A 96 -3.75 -16.58 -26.06
N LEU A 97 -3.15 -17.69 -25.66
CA LEU A 97 -2.09 -18.37 -26.39
C LEU A 97 -2.78 -19.31 -27.37
N GLU A 98 -3.10 -18.83 -28.58
CA GLU A 98 -3.14 -19.60 -29.85
C GLU A 98 -2.92 -18.64 -31.03
#